data_AF-A0A7V3IYW5-F1
#
_entry.id   AF-A0A7V3IYW5-F1
#
_cell.length_a   1.000
_cell.length_b   1.000
_cell.length_c   1.000
_cell.angle_alpha   90.00
_cell.angle_beta   90.00
_cell.angle_gamma   90.00
#
_symmetry.space_group_name_H-M   'P 1'
#
loop_
_entity.id
_entity.type
_entity.pdbx_description
1 polymer ?
#
loop_
_entity_poly.entity_id
_entity_poly.type
_entity_poly.pdbx_seq_one_letter_code
_entity_poly.pdbx_strand_id
1 'polypeptide(L)'
;MIPNEPLRERVRGKRLSDRRFADGVGVSIKTVHRWLADVDYKVREENARRAAEVLGCTPHDLWPQQYPASDGSHLASSWVKPFMPTMYATRSQIPVSLWQQHFADAHRAVDILVFAATFLFDTVDGFVDTLVDAAERGVAVRVLVGDPESASMILRGQEEDIGEAVIARCRTTVELLVPRATTPGLQIRTHQTTLYASMFRVDDEMIVNFHIYGSPGRNNPVIVFARADEPRLWATFDQAFNRVWDNAKPLTD
;
A
#
# COMPACT_ATOMS: atom_id res chain seq x y z
N MET A 1 38.86 -16.76 -31.03
CA MET A 1 38.43 -15.60 -30.23
C MET A 1 37.42 -14.85 -31.07
N ILE A 2 36.18 -14.79 -30.63
CA ILE A 2 35.08 -14.19 -31.40
C ILE A 2 34.90 -12.77 -30.87
N PRO A 3 35.13 -11.72 -31.68
CA PRO A 3 34.98 -10.35 -31.22
C PRO A 3 33.62 -10.07 -30.56
N ASN A 4 33.62 -9.38 -29.42
CA ASN A 4 32.38 -8.93 -28.78
C ASN A 4 31.87 -7.65 -29.45
N GLU A 5 31.24 -7.81 -30.62
CA GLU A 5 30.64 -6.71 -31.37
C GLU A 5 29.53 -5.97 -30.59
N PRO A 6 28.62 -6.64 -29.84
CA PRO A 6 27.63 -5.94 -29.01
C PRO A 6 28.25 -4.95 -28.01
N LEU A 7 29.31 -5.36 -27.31
CA LEU A 7 30.03 -4.48 -26.39
C LEU A 7 30.73 -3.32 -27.13
N ARG A 8 31.39 -3.60 -28.26
CA ARG A 8 32.05 -2.57 -29.08
C ARG A 8 31.07 -1.50 -29.55
N GLU A 9 29.92 -1.92 -30.06
CA GLU A 9 28.89 -1.01 -30.56
C GLU A 9 28.35 -0.10 -29.46
N ARG A 10 28.10 -0.64 -28.26
CA ARG A 10 27.59 0.13 -27.11
C ARG A 10 28.63 1.12 -26.57
N VAL A 11 29.89 0.70 -26.44
CA VAL A 11 31.00 1.59 -26.04
C VAL A 11 31.16 2.74 -27.04
N ARG A 12 31.15 2.42 -28.34
CA ARG A 12 31.18 3.43 -29.43
C ARG A 12 29.96 4.34 -29.42
N GLY A 13 28.76 3.80 -29.19
CA GLY A 13 27.50 4.53 -29.13
C GLY A 13 27.47 5.56 -27.99
N LYS A 14 28.08 5.23 -26.84
CA LYS A 14 28.29 6.15 -25.71
C LYS A 14 29.48 7.10 -25.90
N ARG A 15 30.23 6.99 -27.01
CA ARG A 15 31.45 7.76 -27.31
C ARG A 15 32.51 7.66 -26.20
N LEU A 16 32.57 6.52 -25.52
CA LEU A 16 33.59 6.25 -24.50
C LEU A 16 34.85 5.68 -25.17
N SER A 17 36.02 6.07 -24.68
CA SER A 17 37.26 5.34 -24.98
C SER A 17 37.36 4.11 -24.08
N ASP A 18 38.06 3.07 -24.52
CA ASP A 18 38.28 1.85 -23.74
C ASP A 18 38.83 2.14 -22.33
N ARG A 19 39.68 3.17 -22.21
CA ARG A 19 40.21 3.63 -20.92
C ARG A 19 39.11 4.24 -20.03
N ARG A 20 38.29 5.14 -20.57
CA ARG A 20 37.19 5.75 -19.80
C ARG A 20 36.12 4.73 -19.42
N PHE A 21 35.86 3.76 -20.30
CA PHE A 21 34.98 2.65 -19.98
C PHE A 21 35.56 1.77 -18.87
N ALA A 22 36.86 1.43 -18.94
CA ALA A 22 37.55 0.70 -17.87
C ALA A 22 37.47 1.42 -16.52
N ASP A 23 37.71 2.74 -16.52
CA ASP A 23 37.61 3.59 -15.33
C ASP A 23 36.18 3.61 -14.77
N GLY A 24 35.17 3.79 -15.63
CA GLY A 24 33.75 3.80 -15.23
C GLY A 24 33.27 2.46 -14.67
N VAL A 25 33.76 1.35 -15.22
CA VAL A 25 33.48 0.00 -14.70
C VAL A 25 34.33 -0.31 -13.48
N GLY A 26 35.44 0.38 -13.25
CA GLY A 26 36.40 0.14 -12.17
C GLY A 26 37.22 -1.14 -12.35
N VAL A 27 37.60 -1.45 -13.60
CA VAL A 27 38.48 -2.57 -13.95
C VAL A 27 39.70 -2.08 -14.74
N SER A 28 40.70 -2.94 -14.95
CA SER A 28 41.85 -2.57 -15.77
C SER A 28 41.50 -2.48 -17.27
N ILE A 29 42.20 -1.61 -18.01
CA ILE A 29 42.07 -1.54 -19.47
C ILE A 29 42.39 -2.88 -20.17
N LYS A 30 43.29 -3.69 -19.60
CA LYS A 30 43.60 -5.05 -20.10
C LYS A 30 42.38 -5.97 -19.98
N THR A 31 41.57 -5.80 -18.93
CA THR A 31 40.33 -6.57 -18.74
C THR A 31 39.30 -6.19 -19.80
N VAL A 32 39.14 -4.89 -20.08
CA VAL A 32 38.26 -4.40 -21.15
C VAL A 32 38.69 -4.93 -22.52
N HIS A 33 39.99 -4.87 -22.84
CA HIS A 33 40.48 -5.43 -24.11
C HIS A 33 40.19 -6.93 -24.24
N ARG A 34 40.27 -7.71 -23.15
CA ARG A 34 39.88 -9.13 -23.16
C ARG A 34 38.39 -9.32 -23.45
N TRP A 35 37.53 -8.48 -22.86
CA TRP A 35 36.09 -8.53 -23.13
C TRP A 35 35.74 -8.14 -24.57
N LEU A 36 36.42 -7.14 -25.13
CA LEU A 36 36.20 -6.68 -26.51
C LEU A 36 36.73 -7.66 -27.56
N ALA A 37 37.75 -8.44 -27.20
CA ALA A 37 38.38 -9.38 -28.11
C ALA A 37 37.61 -10.71 -28.17
N ASP A 38 36.94 -11.12 -27.09
CA ASP A 38 36.24 -12.41 -26.97
C ASP A 38 34.86 -12.30 -26.30
N VAL A 39 33.79 -12.55 -27.04
CA VAL A 39 32.39 -12.56 -26.54
C VAL A 39 32.14 -13.70 -25.56
N ASP A 40 32.90 -14.79 -25.66
CA ASP A 40 32.79 -15.94 -24.76
C ASP A 40 33.71 -15.83 -23.54
N TYR A 41 34.44 -14.72 -23.38
CA TYR A 41 35.26 -14.50 -22.20
C TYR A 41 34.39 -14.51 -20.95
N LYS A 42 34.64 -15.43 -20.01
CA LYS A 42 33.88 -15.52 -18.76
C LYS A 42 34.01 -14.23 -17.94
N VAL A 43 32.96 -13.43 -17.92
CA VAL A 43 32.88 -12.20 -17.11
C VAL A 43 32.23 -12.53 -15.78
N ARG A 44 32.75 -12.00 -14.68
CA ARG A 44 32.08 -12.11 -13.38
C ARG A 44 30.81 -11.27 -13.39
N GLU A 45 29.75 -11.77 -12.77
CA GLU A 45 28.43 -11.13 -12.74
C GLU A 45 28.49 -9.67 -12.28
N GLU A 46 29.25 -9.36 -11.21
CA GLU A 46 29.42 -8.00 -10.72
C GLU A 46 30.03 -7.05 -11.78
N ASN A 47 31.04 -7.53 -12.52
CA ASN A 47 31.68 -6.76 -13.57
C ASN A 47 30.77 -6.57 -14.78
N ALA A 48 30.02 -7.62 -15.14
CA ALA A 48 29.04 -7.54 -16.22
C ALA A 48 27.93 -6.54 -15.88
N ARG A 49 27.45 -6.53 -14.63
CA ARG A 49 26.46 -5.56 -14.13
C ARG A 49 26.99 -4.13 -14.16
N ARG A 50 28.22 -3.89 -13.70
CA ARG A 50 28.85 -2.56 -13.73
C ARG A 50 29.09 -2.06 -15.15
N ALA A 51 29.51 -2.94 -16.06
CA ALA A 51 29.64 -2.64 -17.49
C ALA A 51 28.31 -2.26 -18.13
N ALA A 52 27.27 -3.05 -17.86
CA ALA A 52 25.89 -2.81 -18.25
C ALA A 52 25.38 -1.44 -17.77
N GLU A 53 25.61 -1.11 -16.51
CA GLU A 53 25.22 0.16 -15.88
C GLU A 53 25.88 1.37 -16.54
N VAL A 54 27.21 1.32 -16.77
CA VAL A 54 27.96 2.39 -17.47
C VAL A 54 27.43 2.61 -18.90
N LEU A 55 26.99 1.55 -19.56
CA LEU A 55 26.51 1.59 -20.95
C LEU A 55 24.99 1.78 -21.07
N GLY A 56 24.24 1.72 -19.98
CA GLY A 56 22.78 1.82 -19.95
C GLY A 56 22.09 0.69 -20.74
N CYS A 57 22.60 -0.54 -20.60
CA CYS A 57 22.10 -1.76 -21.26
C CYS A 57 22.29 -2.97 -20.32
N THR A 58 21.71 -4.14 -20.61
CA THR A 58 21.75 -5.31 -19.71
C THR A 58 23.01 -6.13 -19.90
N PRO A 59 23.40 -6.95 -18.90
CA PRO A 59 24.45 -7.95 -19.11
C PRO A 59 24.17 -8.89 -20.28
N HIS A 60 22.89 -9.19 -20.55
CA HIS A 60 22.47 -9.96 -21.72
C HIS A 60 22.78 -9.25 -23.04
N ASP A 61 22.55 -7.94 -23.13
CA ASP A 61 22.86 -7.15 -24.32
C ASP A 61 24.36 -7.16 -24.68
N LEU A 62 25.23 -7.41 -23.68
CA LEU A 62 26.69 -7.42 -23.83
C LEU A 62 27.28 -8.83 -23.97
N TRP A 63 26.66 -9.83 -23.32
CA TRP A 63 27.09 -11.23 -23.30
C TRP A 63 25.87 -12.17 -23.29
N PRO A 64 25.14 -12.30 -24.41
CA PRO A 64 23.84 -12.98 -24.47
C PRO A 64 23.90 -14.49 -24.18
N GLN A 65 25.07 -15.10 -24.38
CA GLN A 65 25.31 -16.52 -24.09
C GLN A 65 25.68 -16.79 -22.62
N GLN A 66 26.07 -15.76 -21.87
CA GLN A 66 26.48 -15.88 -20.46
C GLN A 66 25.39 -15.45 -19.48
N TYR A 67 24.50 -14.55 -19.90
CA TYR A 67 23.42 -14.03 -19.07
C TYR A 67 22.08 -14.17 -19.78
N PRO A 68 21.02 -14.65 -19.09
CA PRO A 68 19.70 -14.77 -19.69
C PRO A 68 19.10 -13.40 -20.02
N ALA A 69 18.22 -13.35 -21.03
CA ALA A 69 17.48 -12.15 -21.36
C ALA A 69 16.70 -11.72 -20.10
N SER A 70 17.04 -10.54 -19.58
CA SER A 70 16.33 -9.96 -18.46
C SER A 70 15.16 -9.18 -19.03
N ASP A 71 13.93 -9.45 -18.61
CA ASP A 71 12.79 -8.57 -18.87
C ASP A 71 13.21 -7.16 -18.42
N GLY A 72 13.30 -6.22 -19.38
CA GLY A 72 14.08 -4.97 -19.35
C GLY A 72 13.75 -3.93 -18.27
N SER A 73 13.64 -4.34 -17.01
CA SER A 73 13.23 -3.53 -15.86
C SER A 73 14.40 -3.04 -15.00
N HIS A 74 15.64 -3.48 -15.26
CA HIS A 74 16.75 -3.25 -14.33
C HIS A 74 17.68 -2.06 -14.66
N LEU A 75 17.41 -1.27 -15.72
CA LEU A 75 18.32 -0.21 -16.18
C LEU A 75 17.68 1.15 -16.41
N ALA A 76 16.53 1.34 -15.79
CA ALA A 76 16.08 2.68 -15.52
C ALA A 76 16.60 3.04 -14.11
N SER A 77 17.23 4.21 -14.01
CA SER A 77 17.72 4.96 -12.85
C SER A 77 16.93 4.87 -11.52
N SER A 78 17.51 4.40 -10.41
CA SER A 78 17.03 4.68 -9.02
C SER A 78 15.49 4.76 -8.81
N TRP A 79 14.70 3.90 -9.43
CA TRP A 79 13.24 4.04 -9.39
C TRP A 79 12.71 3.43 -8.10
N VAL A 80 12.00 4.25 -7.33
CA VAL A 80 10.99 3.74 -6.40
C VAL A 80 10.17 2.70 -7.16
N LYS A 81 10.25 1.41 -6.77
CA LYS A 81 9.39 0.37 -7.34
C LYS A 81 7.95 0.81 -7.12
N PRO A 82 7.11 0.93 -8.17
CA PRO A 82 5.71 1.25 -7.99
C PRO A 82 5.06 0.20 -7.08
N PHE A 83 4.41 0.67 -6.02
CA PHE A 83 3.59 -0.16 -5.17
C PHE A 83 2.29 -0.49 -5.91
N MET A 84 1.92 -1.78 -5.95
CA MET A 84 0.78 -2.30 -6.68
C MET A 84 -0.20 -3.00 -5.71
N PRO A 85 -1.08 -2.25 -5.01
CA PRO A 85 -2.10 -2.84 -4.16
C PRO A 85 -3.17 -3.55 -4.99
N THR A 86 -3.96 -4.42 -4.36
CA THR A 86 -5.27 -4.76 -4.90
C THR A 86 -6.15 -3.51 -4.84
N MET A 87 -6.75 -3.12 -5.96
CA MET A 87 -7.60 -1.93 -6.05
C MET A 87 -8.97 -2.29 -6.61
N TYR A 88 -10.01 -1.80 -5.94
CA TYR A 88 -11.39 -1.84 -6.42
C TYR A 88 -11.79 -0.43 -6.83
N ALA A 89 -12.44 -0.28 -7.98
CA ALA A 89 -12.86 1.02 -8.48
C ALA A 89 -13.94 1.64 -7.58
N THR A 90 -14.77 0.79 -6.94
CA THR A 90 -15.75 1.21 -5.95
C THR A 90 -15.77 0.25 -4.76
N ARG A 91 -16.09 0.75 -3.56
CA ARG A 91 -16.27 -0.09 -2.37
C ARG A 91 -17.35 -1.16 -2.57
N SER A 92 -18.39 -0.86 -3.34
CA SER A 92 -19.45 -1.83 -3.66
C SER A 92 -18.98 -3.05 -4.48
N GLN A 93 -17.80 -3.02 -5.10
CA GLN A 93 -17.24 -4.18 -5.80
C GLN A 93 -16.56 -5.19 -4.87
N ILE A 94 -16.31 -4.82 -3.62
CA ILE A 94 -15.65 -5.71 -2.67
C ILE A 94 -16.64 -6.79 -2.22
N PRO A 95 -16.31 -8.09 -2.40
CA PRO A 95 -17.16 -9.17 -1.93
C PRO A 95 -17.38 -9.11 -0.42
N VAL A 96 -18.59 -9.42 0.04
CA VAL A 96 -18.90 -9.52 1.49
C VAL A 96 -17.99 -10.53 2.18
N SER A 97 -17.64 -11.63 1.49
CA SER A 97 -16.70 -12.64 2.01
C SER A 97 -15.31 -12.08 2.31
N LEU A 98 -14.84 -11.09 1.55
CA LEU A 98 -13.56 -10.43 1.82
C LEU A 98 -13.63 -9.65 3.13
N TRP A 99 -14.72 -8.92 3.38
CA TRP A 99 -14.93 -8.23 4.65
C TRP A 99 -15.02 -9.21 5.82
N GLN A 100 -15.77 -10.29 5.66
CA GLN A 100 -15.87 -11.35 6.67
C GLN A 100 -14.49 -11.93 7.02
N GLN A 101 -13.73 -12.32 6.00
CA GLN A 101 -12.38 -12.88 6.18
C GLN A 101 -11.42 -11.88 6.83
N HIS A 102 -11.49 -10.61 6.43
CA HIS A 102 -10.64 -9.55 6.96
C HIS A 102 -10.74 -9.41 8.48
N PHE A 103 -11.96 -9.53 9.04
CA PHE A 103 -12.17 -9.39 10.49
C PHE A 103 -12.11 -10.72 11.27
N ALA A 104 -12.32 -11.86 10.62
CA ALA A 104 -12.43 -13.16 11.30
C ALA A 104 -11.11 -13.61 11.96
N ASP A 105 -9.96 -13.32 11.35
CA ASP A 105 -8.64 -13.86 11.75
C ASP A 105 -7.76 -12.85 12.51
N ALA A 106 -8.38 -11.94 13.26
CA ALA A 106 -7.63 -10.96 14.04
C ALA A 106 -6.89 -11.62 15.23
N HIS A 107 -5.58 -11.38 15.33
CA HIS A 107 -4.74 -11.92 16.40
C HIS A 107 -4.14 -10.87 17.35
N ARG A 108 -3.93 -9.62 16.92
CA ARG A 108 -3.28 -8.58 17.72
C ARG A 108 -4.10 -7.31 17.83
N ALA A 109 -4.58 -6.77 16.72
CA ALA A 109 -5.34 -5.52 16.72
C ALA A 109 -6.37 -5.44 15.60
N VAL A 110 -7.50 -4.80 15.90
CA VAL A 110 -8.51 -4.37 14.93
C VAL A 110 -8.74 -2.88 15.12
N ASP A 111 -8.54 -2.10 14.07
CA ASP A 111 -8.75 -0.65 14.07
C ASP A 111 -9.69 -0.25 12.94
N ILE A 112 -10.74 0.47 13.28
CA ILE A 112 -11.77 0.93 12.33
C ILE A 112 -11.90 2.44 12.46
N LEU A 113 -11.73 3.17 11.35
CA LEU A 113 -11.93 4.62 11.27
C LEU A 113 -12.91 4.95 10.15
N VAL A 114 -14.10 5.40 10.52
CA VAL A 114 -15.23 5.60 9.61
C VAL A 114 -16.07 6.80 10.05
N PHE A 115 -16.81 7.39 9.12
CA PHE A 115 -17.96 8.21 9.53
C PHE A 115 -19.07 7.33 10.10
N ALA A 116 -19.47 6.27 9.39
CA ALA A 116 -20.55 5.38 9.83
C ALA A 116 -20.31 3.91 9.47
N ALA A 117 -19.97 3.63 8.20
CA ALA A 117 -19.80 2.25 7.71
C ALA A 117 -20.96 1.29 8.02
N THR A 118 -22.21 1.78 7.99
CA THR A 118 -23.43 0.99 8.23
C THR A 118 -23.48 -0.31 7.44
N PHE A 119 -22.90 -0.31 6.22
CA PHE A 119 -22.83 -1.52 5.39
C PHE A 119 -22.19 -2.73 6.08
N LEU A 120 -21.23 -2.54 7.00
CA LEU A 120 -20.63 -3.67 7.72
C LEU A 120 -21.67 -4.34 8.61
N PHE A 121 -22.49 -3.54 9.29
CA PHE A 121 -23.57 -4.02 10.15
C PHE A 121 -24.70 -4.65 9.34
N ASP A 122 -24.95 -4.15 8.13
CA ASP A 122 -26.04 -4.62 7.26
C ASP A 122 -25.68 -5.91 6.49
N THR A 123 -24.41 -6.08 6.10
CA THR A 123 -24.02 -7.14 5.15
C THR A 123 -23.05 -8.17 5.71
N VAL A 124 -22.28 -7.85 6.75
CA VAL A 124 -21.37 -8.80 7.39
C VAL A 124 -22.10 -9.42 8.56
N ASP A 125 -22.57 -10.66 8.35
CA ASP A 125 -23.24 -11.43 9.40
C ASP A 125 -22.36 -11.55 10.66
N GLY A 126 -22.96 -11.32 11.84
CA GLY A 126 -22.25 -11.36 13.12
C GLY A 126 -21.10 -10.34 13.27
N PHE A 127 -21.10 -9.23 12.53
CA PHE A 127 -19.96 -8.29 12.55
C PHE A 127 -19.60 -7.78 13.95
N VAL A 128 -20.58 -7.32 14.72
CA VAL A 128 -20.33 -6.81 16.09
C VAL A 128 -19.87 -7.93 17.02
N ASP A 129 -20.45 -9.12 16.91
CA ASP A 129 -20.04 -10.28 17.71
C ASP A 129 -18.60 -10.69 17.35
N THR A 130 -18.20 -10.61 16.07
CA THR A 130 -16.82 -10.86 15.64
C THR A 130 -15.81 -9.91 16.33
N LEU A 131 -16.16 -8.63 16.47
CA LEU A 131 -15.32 -7.66 17.18
C LEU A 131 -15.25 -7.93 18.69
N VAL A 132 -16.38 -8.30 19.29
CA VAL A 132 -16.45 -8.66 20.72
C VAL A 132 -15.65 -9.93 20.99
N ASP A 133 -15.83 -10.98 20.20
CA ASP A 133 -15.10 -12.23 20.32
C ASP A 133 -13.58 -12.00 20.17
N ALA A 134 -13.16 -11.11 19.27
CA ALA A 134 -11.76 -10.73 19.14
C ALA A 134 -11.24 -10.06 20.42
N ALA A 135 -11.98 -9.08 20.94
CA ALA A 135 -11.63 -8.40 22.19
C ALA A 135 -11.53 -9.37 23.39
N GLU A 136 -12.45 -10.33 23.49
CA GLU A 136 -12.44 -11.37 24.52
C GLU A 136 -11.24 -12.33 24.40
N ARG A 137 -10.75 -12.56 23.18
CA ARG A 137 -9.49 -13.29 22.94
C ARG A 137 -8.23 -12.46 23.26
N GLY A 138 -8.38 -11.20 23.67
CA GLY A 138 -7.28 -10.30 24.03
C GLY A 138 -6.76 -9.45 22.86
N VAL A 139 -7.47 -9.41 21.73
CA VAL A 139 -7.15 -8.51 20.61
C VAL A 139 -7.50 -7.07 21.01
N ALA A 140 -6.63 -6.11 20.72
CA ALA A 140 -6.96 -4.70 20.94
C ALA A 140 -7.91 -4.20 19.84
N VAL A 141 -9.18 -3.94 20.17
CA VAL A 141 -10.18 -3.48 19.20
C VAL A 141 -10.51 -2.00 19.43
N ARG A 142 -10.30 -1.18 18.40
CA ARG A 142 -10.52 0.27 18.43
C ARG A 142 -11.45 0.69 17.30
N VAL A 143 -12.57 1.31 17.63
CA VAL A 143 -13.57 1.78 16.65
C VAL A 143 -13.75 3.29 16.79
N LEU A 144 -13.56 4.01 15.69
CA LEU A 144 -13.79 5.44 15.54
C LEU A 144 -14.97 5.67 14.60
N VAL A 145 -15.99 6.34 15.11
CA VAL A 145 -17.21 6.70 14.38
C VAL A 145 -17.33 8.22 14.29
N GLY A 146 -17.88 8.74 13.20
CA GLY A 146 -18.18 10.17 13.08
C GLY A 146 -19.18 10.61 14.14
N ASP A 147 -18.90 11.71 14.83
CA ASP A 147 -19.80 12.30 15.82
C ASP A 147 -21.04 12.87 15.12
N PRO A 148 -22.25 12.29 15.31
CA PRO A 148 -23.45 12.72 14.60
C PRO A 148 -23.86 14.16 14.94
N GLU A 149 -23.42 14.70 16.07
CA GLU A 149 -23.74 16.06 16.51
C GLU A 149 -22.70 17.09 16.03
N SER A 150 -21.71 16.68 15.23
CA SER A 150 -20.64 17.56 14.78
C SER A 150 -20.94 18.30 13.47
N ALA A 151 -20.48 19.55 13.39
CA ALA A 151 -20.56 20.35 12.17
C ALA A 151 -19.86 19.70 10.96
N SER A 152 -18.83 18.88 11.21
CA SER A 152 -18.13 18.14 10.15
C SER A 152 -19.02 17.12 9.45
N MET A 153 -19.95 16.47 10.17
CA MET A 153 -20.89 15.53 9.53
C MET A 153 -21.95 16.25 8.70
N ILE A 154 -22.39 17.43 9.16
CA ILE A 154 -23.30 18.30 8.40
C ILE A 154 -22.64 18.71 7.07
N LEU A 155 -21.41 19.23 7.15
CA LEU A 155 -20.64 19.63 5.96
C LEU A 155 -20.46 18.44 5.01
N ARG A 156 -20.07 17.27 5.54
CA ARG A 156 -19.88 16.07 4.71
C ARG A 156 -21.16 15.67 3.97
N GLY A 157 -22.31 15.74 4.64
CA GLY A 157 -23.61 15.47 4.02
C GLY A 157 -23.92 16.41 2.86
N GLN A 158 -23.59 17.69 2.99
CA GLN A 158 -23.73 18.70 1.93
C GLN A 158 -22.76 18.42 0.76
N GLU A 159 -21.50 18.10 1.05
CA GLU A 159 -20.50 17.78 0.02
C GLU A 159 -20.81 16.51 -0.77
N GLU A 160 -21.45 15.51 -0.16
CA GLU A 160 -21.88 14.27 -0.83
C GLU A 160 -23.23 14.40 -1.55
N ASP A 161 -23.91 15.55 -1.44
CA ASP A 161 -25.29 15.77 -1.91
C ASP A 161 -26.29 14.74 -1.37
N ILE A 162 -26.08 14.28 -0.14
CA ILE A 162 -26.99 13.35 0.57
C ILE A 162 -27.54 13.91 1.89
N GLY A 163 -27.19 15.15 2.23
CA GLY A 163 -27.72 15.89 3.37
C GLY A 163 -27.59 15.15 4.70
N GLU A 164 -28.67 15.09 5.47
CA GLU A 164 -28.71 14.49 6.80
C GLU A 164 -28.45 12.96 6.83
N ALA A 165 -28.41 12.30 5.66
CA ALA A 165 -28.19 10.85 5.60
C ALA A 165 -26.84 10.43 6.20
N VAL A 166 -25.79 11.27 6.13
CA VAL A 166 -24.52 10.99 6.81
C VAL A 166 -24.71 10.95 8.32
N ILE A 167 -25.36 11.96 8.88
CA ILE A 167 -25.62 12.10 10.31
C ILE A 167 -26.47 10.94 10.81
N ALA A 168 -27.55 10.61 10.11
CA ALA A 168 -28.42 9.50 10.45
C ALA A 168 -27.64 8.17 10.51
N ARG A 169 -26.77 7.92 9.52
CA ARG A 169 -25.92 6.72 9.50
C ARG A 169 -24.91 6.70 10.65
N CYS A 170 -24.30 7.83 11.00
CA CYS A 170 -23.42 7.94 12.15
C CYS A 170 -24.17 7.60 13.45
N ARG A 171 -25.37 8.17 13.63
CA ARG A 171 -26.23 7.89 14.79
C ARG A 171 -26.62 6.42 14.88
N THR A 172 -27.05 5.81 13.79
CA THR A 172 -27.36 4.36 13.74
C THR A 172 -26.14 3.51 14.13
N THR A 173 -24.96 3.85 13.62
CA THR A 173 -23.72 3.13 13.96
C THR A 173 -23.41 3.23 15.45
N VAL A 174 -23.54 4.43 16.02
CA VAL A 174 -23.36 4.64 17.46
C VAL A 174 -24.37 3.80 18.26
N GLU A 175 -25.65 3.85 17.92
CA GLU A 175 -26.71 3.09 18.61
C GLU A 175 -26.46 1.57 18.58
N LEU A 176 -25.94 1.03 17.47
CA LEU A 176 -25.59 -0.39 17.35
C LEU A 176 -24.38 -0.79 18.21
N LEU A 177 -23.47 0.15 18.47
CA LEU A 177 -22.23 -0.10 19.21
C LEU A 177 -22.35 0.15 20.72
N VAL A 178 -23.23 1.07 21.15
CA VAL A 178 -23.46 1.42 22.56
C VAL A 178 -23.65 0.19 23.47
N PRO A 179 -24.46 -0.84 23.12
CA PRO A 179 -24.65 -2.00 23.98
C PRO A 179 -23.39 -2.80 24.29
N ARG A 180 -22.33 -2.65 23.49
CA ARG A 180 -21.05 -3.36 23.64
C ARG A 180 -19.90 -2.45 24.07
N ALA A 181 -20.15 -1.15 24.28
CA ALA A 181 -19.10 -0.16 24.57
C ALA A 181 -18.30 -0.42 25.86
N THR A 182 -18.87 -1.19 26.80
CA THR A 182 -18.22 -1.57 28.06
C THR A 182 -17.48 -2.92 27.99
N THR A 183 -17.44 -3.57 26.82
CA THR A 183 -16.73 -4.85 26.63
C THR A 183 -15.23 -4.65 26.83
N PRO A 184 -14.57 -5.38 27.75
CA PRO A 184 -13.13 -5.29 27.92
C PRO A 184 -12.37 -5.57 26.62
N GLY A 185 -11.40 -4.72 26.28
CA GLY A 185 -10.62 -4.84 25.04
C GLY A 185 -11.24 -4.18 23.80
N LEU A 186 -12.52 -3.82 23.84
CA LEU A 186 -13.21 -3.04 22.81
C LEU A 186 -13.33 -1.58 23.24
N GLN A 187 -12.69 -0.69 22.50
CA GLN A 187 -12.71 0.75 22.75
C GLN A 187 -13.40 1.47 21.61
N ILE A 188 -14.44 2.24 21.94
CA ILE A 188 -15.26 2.94 20.96
C ILE A 188 -15.18 4.44 21.24
N ARG A 189 -14.91 5.22 20.19
CA ARG A 189 -14.79 6.67 20.27
C ARG A 189 -15.53 7.34 19.12
N THR A 190 -15.97 8.57 19.35
CA THR A 190 -16.52 9.46 18.33
C THR A 190 -15.52 10.55 17.95
N HIS A 191 -15.48 10.93 16.67
CA HIS A 191 -14.56 11.96 16.18
C HIS A 191 -15.28 13.01 15.32
N GLN A 192 -14.72 14.22 15.30
CA GLN A 192 -15.19 15.34 14.48
C GLN A 192 -14.26 15.61 13.28
N THR A 193 -13.25 14.76 13.08
CA THR A 193 -12.23 14.92 12.03
C THR A 193 -12.80 14.76 10.63
N THR A 194 -12.45 15.67 9.73
CA THR A 194 -12.62 15.49 8.28
C THR A 194 -11.74 14.35 7.78
N LEU A 195 -12.33 13.36 7.13
CA LEU A 195 -11.62 12.20 6.60
C LEU A 195 -11.46 12.31 5.08
N TYR A 196 -10.27 11.95 4.60
CA TYR A 196 -9.98 11.73 3.19
C TYR A 196 -10.04 10.25 2.80
N ALA A 197 -10.08 9.37 3.80
CA ALA A 197 -10.29 7.94 3.65
C ALA A 197 -10.83 7.34 4.96
N SER A 198 -11.62 6.29 4.83
CA SER A 198 -11.92 5.35 5.92
C SER A 198 -10.89 4.22 5.93
N MET A 199 -10.57 3.71 7.11
CA MET A 199 -9.53 2.70 7.31
C MET A 199 -10.09 1.52 8.09
N PHE A 200 -9.75 0.31 7.65
CA PHE A 200 -10.07 -0.95 8.33
C PHE A 200 -8.79 -1.77 8.40
N ARG A 201 -8.12 -1.73 9.54
CA ARG A 201 -6.87 -2.44 9.77
C ARG A 201 -7.13 -3.65 10.66
N VAL A 202 -6.62 -4.79 10.25
CA VAL A 202 -6.55 -6.00 11.06
C VAL A 202 -5.12 -6.49 11.01
N ASP A 203 -4.45 -6.46 12.15
CA ASP A 203 -3.03 -6.79 12.28
C ASP A 203 -2.13 -6.02 11.28
N ASP A 204 -1.56 -6.71 10.29
CA ASP A 204 -0.72 -6.11 9.25
C ASP A 204 -1.47 -5.86 7.92
N GLU A 205 -2.74 -6.26 7.83
CA GLU A 205 -3.58 -6.07 6.64
C GLU A 205 -4.42 -4.79 6.76
N MET A 206 -4.60 -4.09 5.65
CA MET A 206 -5.32 -2.82 5.63
C MET A 206 -6.22 -2.70 4.41
N ILE A 207 -7.48 -2.30 4.67
CA ILE A 207 -8.42 -1.84 3.65
C ILE A 207 -8.61 -0.34 3.83
N VAL A 208 -8.35 0.45 2.77
CA VAL A 208 -8.49 1.90 2.78
C VAL A 208 -9.48 2.33 1.71
N ASN A 209 -10.62 2.89 2.13
CA ASN A 209 -11.63 3.42 1.23
C ASN A 209 -11.51 4.95 1.13
N PHE A 210 -11.09 5.45 -0.03
CA PHE A 210 -10.89 6.88 -0.25
C PHE A 210 -12.22 7.64 -0.29
N HIS A 211 -12.19 8.91 0.07
CA HIS A 211 -13.34 9.80 0.04
C HIS A 211 -13.14 10.81 -1.09
N ILE A 212 -13.79 10.57 -2.24
CA ILE A 212 -13.79 11.50 -3.36
C ILE A 212 -14.87 12.56 -3.08
N TYR A 213 -14.50 13.83 -3.23
CA TYR A 213 -15.43 14.95 -3.08
C TYR A 213 -16.62 14.80 -4.05
N GLY A 214 -17.85 15.06 -3.59
CA GLY A 214 -19.06 14.89 -4.41
C GLY A 214 -19.50 13.45 -4.65
N SER A 215 -18.78 12.45 -4.10
CA SER A 215 -19.10 11.03 -4.32
C SER A 215 -19.37 10.30 -3.01
N PRO A 216 -20.51 9.57 -2.91
CA PRO A 216 -20.86 8.82 -1.72
C PRO A 216 -19.89 7.66 -1.52
N GLY A 217 -19.55 7.35 -0.27
CA GLY A 217 -18.47 6.38 0.06
C GLY A 217 -18.56 5.02 -0.63
N ARG A 218 -19.76 4.53 -0.97
CA ARG A 218 -19.97 3.27 -1.73
C ARG A 218 -19.36 3.28 -3.13
N ASN A 219 -19.30 4.45 -3.77
CA ASN A 219 -18.84 4.64 -5.15
C ASN A 219 -17.35 4.97 -5.24
N ASN A 220 -16.66 5.08 -4.09
CA ASN A 220 -15.27 5.51 -4.07
C ASN A 220 -14.30 4.33 -4.09
N PRO A 221 -13.08 4.53 -4.61
CA PRO A 221 -12.10 3.47 -4.74
C PRO A 221 -11.61 2.97 -3.39
N VAL A 222 -11.14 1.73 -3.40
CA VAL A 222 -10.59 1.06 -2.23
C VAL A 222 -9.29 0.38 -2.61
N ILE A 223 -8.29 0.49 -1.73
CA ILE A 223 -7.08 -0.36 -1.81
C ILE A 223 -7.07 -1.36 -0.67
N VAL A 224 -6.54 -2.54 -0.95
CA VAL A 224 -6.27 -3.61 0.01
C VAL A 224 -4.80 -3.99 -0.12
N PHE A 225 -4.08 -3.99 1.00
CA PHE A 225 -2.65 -4.31 1.02
C PHE A 225 -2.15 -4.67 2.43
N ALA A 226 -1.04 -5.39 2.46
CA ALA A 226 -0.33 -5.73 3.68
C ALA A 226 0.78 -4.71 3.99
N ARG A 227 1.14 -4.59 5.27
CA ARG A 227 2.29 -3.82 5.72
C ARG A 227 3.58 -4.23 5.02
N ALA A 228 3.74 -5.53 4.74
CA ALA A 228 4.91 -6.07 4.06
C ALA A 228 5.06 -5.57 2.62
N ASP A 229 3.96 -5.20 1.95
CA ASP A 229 3.97 -4.76 0.55
C ASP A 229 4.47 -3.31 0.39
N GLU A 230 4.06 -2.41 1.28
CA GLU A 230 4.57 -1.03 1.33
C GLU A 230 4.51 -0.46 2.77
N PRO A 231 5.59 -0.69 3.57
CA PRO A 231 5.63 -0.30 4.97
C PRO A 231 5.51 1.21 5.21
N ARG A 232 5.94 2.06 4.27
CA ARG A 232 5.91 3.52 4.46
C ARG A 232 4.50 4.07 4.33
N LEU A 233 3.74 3.56 3.34
CA LEU A 233 2.33 3.92 3.17
C LEU A 233 1.51 3.42 4.36
N TRP A 234 1.74 2.18 4.78
CA TRP A 234 1.10 1.62 5.98
C TRP A 234 1.35 2.51 7.21
N ALA A 235 2.60 2.90 7.45
CA ALA A 235 2.96 3.76 8.58
C ALA A 235 2.29 5.13 8.51
N THR A 236 2.05 5.65 7.30
CA THR A 236 1.35 6.93 7.10
C THR A 236 -0.12 6.83 7.54
N PHE A 237 -0.80 5.74 7.17
CA PHE A 237 -2.17 5.48 7.59
C PHE A 237 -2.27 5.18 9.10
N ASP A 238 -1.33 4.43 9.66
CA ASP A 238 -1.29 4.17 11.11
C ASP A 238 -1.10 5.46 11.92
N GLN A 239 -0.19 6.35 11.49
CA GLN A 239 -0.03 7.67 12.12
C GLN A 239 -1.29 8.52 12.01
N ALA A 240 -1.97 8.50 10.85
CA ALA A 240 -3.23 9.20 10.68
C ALA A 240 -4.33 8.65 11.61
N PHE A 241 -4.46 7.33 11.70
CA PHE A 241 -5.39 6.68 12.63
C PHE A 241 -5.14 7.12 14.07
N ASN A 242 -3.89 7.00 14.55
CA ASN A 242 -3.55 7.35 15.93
C ASN A 242 -3.79 8.84 16.21
N ARG A 243 -3.55 9.72 15.24
CA ARG A 243 -3.87 11.14 15.39
C ARG A 243 -5.37 11.40 15.57
N VAL A 244 -6.23 10.70 14.83
CA VAL A 244 -7.68 10.81 15.02
C VAL A 244 -8.06 10.23 16.38
N TRP A 245 -7.52 9.06 16.72
CA TRP A 245 -7.77 8.36 17.98
C TRP A 245 -7.49 9.25 19.20
N ASP A 246 -6.33 9.90 19.24
CA ASP A 246 -5.88 10.72 20.36
C ASP A 246 -6.73 11.99 20.57
N ASN A 247 -7.42 12.46 19.52
CA ASN A 247 -8.30 13.63 19.58
C ASN A 247 -9.79 13.27 19.65
N ALA A 248 -10.12 11.97 19.61
CA ALA A 248 -11.49 11.48 19.65
C ALA A 248 -11.99 11.35 21.10
N LYS A 249 -13.32 11.39 21.27
CA LYS A 249 -13.98 11.28 22.58
C LYS A 249 -14.45 9.84 22.80
N PRO A 250 -14.24 9.25 23.99
CA PRO A 250 -14.91 8.00 24.38
C PRO A 250 -16.41 8.07 24.14
N LEU A 251 -17.00 6.97 23.66
CA LEU A 251 -18.44 6.88 23.46
C LEU A 251 -19.20 6.80 24.80
N THR A 252 -18.57 6.20 25.80
CA THR A 252 -19.04 6.11 27.18
C THR A 252 -17.91 6.59 28.11
N ASP A 253 -18.28 7.20 29.24
CA ASP A 253 -17.34 7.71 30.25
C ASP A 253 -16.52 6.61 30.95
#